data_AF-G5A9B5-F1
#
_entry.id   AF-G5A9B5-F1
#
_cell.length_a   1.000
_cell.length_b   1.000
_cell.length_c   1.000
_cell.angle_alpha   90.00
_cell.angle_beta   90.00
_cell.angle_gamma   90.00
#
_symmetry.space_group_name_H-M   'P 1'
#
loop_
_entity.id
_entity.type
_entity.pdbx_description
1 polymer ?
#
loop_
_entity_poly.entity_id
_entity_poly.type
_entity_poly.pdbx_seq_one_letter_code
_entity_poly.pdbx_strand_id
1 'polypeptide(L)' 'IIIRQQRTRTPPRAKHLHGLFWQSRRIADKLSVLTWQHHAREYNKIADTLANMAMD' A
#
# COMPACT_ATOMS: atom_id res chain seq x y z
N ILE A 1 4.03 12.59 1.07
CA ILE A 1 4.55 11.38 0.38
C ILE A 1 3.92 10.15 1.02
N ILE A 2 2.76 9.71 0.52
CA ILE A 2 1.92 8.68 1.17
C ILE A 2 2.55 7.27 1.09
N ILE A 3 3.35 6.99 0.06
CA ILE A 3 3.91 5.65 -0.19
C ILE A 3 5.43 5.58 0.14
N ARG A 4 6.00 6.62 0.77
CA ARG A 4 7.47 6.69 1.02
C ARG A 4 8.00 5.47 1.75
N GLN A 5 7.23 5.00 2.73
CA GLN A 5 7.55 3.87 3.60
C GLN A 5 7.80 2.59 2.82
N GLN A 6 7.07 2.36 1.73
CA GLN A 6 7.27 1.19 0.87
C GLN A 6 8.57 1.28 0.06
N ARG A 7 8.97 2.49 -0.34
CA ARG A 7 10.23 2.73 -1.05
C ARG A 7 11.43 2.61 -0.10
N THR A 8 11.36 3.24 1.06
CA THR A 8 12.46 3.31 2.03
C THR A 8 12.50 2.11 2.98
N ARG A 9 11.53 1.18 2.86
CA ARG A 9 11.34 0.05 3.78
C ARG A 9 11.28 0.49 5.25
N THR A 10 10.79 1.70 5.49
CA THR A 10 10.68 2.27 6.83
C THR A 10 9.25 2.10 7.31
N PRO A 11 9.02 1.45 8.47
CA PRO A 11 7.67 1.29 8.99
C PRO A 11 7.02 2.66 9.28
N PRO A 12 5.67 2.73 9.26
CA PRO A 12 4.93 3.93 9.65
C PRO A 12 5.24 4.32 11.10
N ARG A 13 5.08 5.61 11.46
CA ARG A 13 5.23 6.04 12.87
C ARG A 13 4.14 5.45 13.78
N ALA A 14 2.99 5.12 13.22
CA ALA A 14 1.87 4.53 13.93
C ALA A 14 2.12 3.04 14.18
N LYS A 15 2.37 2.68 15.45
CA LYS A 15 2.73 1.31 15.87
C LYS A 15 1.71 0.26 15.46
N HIS A 16 0.41 0.60 15.48
CA HIS A 16 -0.66 -0.33 15.08
C HIS A 16 -0.61 -0.72 13.59
N LEU A 17 0.06 0.08 12.75
CA LEU A 17 0.22 -0.23 11.32
C LEU A 17 1.46 -1.07 11.02
N HIS A 18 2.36 -1.30 11.99
CA HIS A 18 3.61 -2.03 11.75
C HIS A 18 3.34 -3.46 11.27
N GLY A 19 2.37 -4.15 11.88
CA GLY A 19 2.01 -5.52 11.51
C GLY A 19 1.59 -5.61 10.05
N LEU A 20 0.64 -4.77 9.65
CA LEU A 20 0.15 -4.70 8.27
C LEU A 20 1.26 -4.32 7.30
N PHE A 21 2.09 -3.32 7.64
CA PHE A 21 3.20 -2.90 6.81
C PHE A 21 4.16 -4.05 6.47
N TRP A 22 4.59 -4.82 7.48
CA TRP A 22 5.51 -5.93 7.26
C TRP A 22 4.88 -7.10 6.51
N GLN A 23 3.59 -7.38 6.73
CA GLN A 23 2.86 -8.39 5.95
C GLN A 23 2.83 -8.01 4.47
N SER A 24 2.38 -6.79 4.14
CA SER A 24 2.35 -6.30 2.77
C SER A 24 3.74 -6.29 2.15
N ARG A 25 4.78 -5.93 2.92
CA ARG A 25 6.16 -5.92 2.44
C ARG A 25 6.66 -7.30 2.03
N ARG A 26 6.42 -8.33 2.85
CA ARG A 26 6.83 -9.71 2.50
C ARG A 26 6.17 -10.19 1.21
N ILE A 27 4.90 -9.84 0.98
CA ILE A 27 4.21 -10.18 -0.27
C ILE A 27 4.84 -9.42 -1.44
N ALA A 28 5.10 -8.13 -1.29
CA ALA A 28 5.76 -7.34 -2.32
C ALA A 28 7.17 -7.85 -2.66
N ASP A 29 7.93 -8.32 -1.67
CA ASP A 29 9.24 -8.94 -1.89
C ASP A 29 9.12 -10.28 -2.63
N LYS A 30 8.08 -11.10 -2.34
CA LYS A 30 7.80 -12.34 -3.10
C LYS A 30 7.41 -12.08 -4.55
N LEU A 31 6.69 -10.99 -4.80
CA LEU A 31 6.25 -10.57 -6.14
C LEU A 31 7.33 -9.78 -6.90
N SER A 32 8.51 -9.57 -6.31
CA SER A 32 9.60 -8.78 -6.90
C SER A 32 9.14 -7.38 -7.34
N VAL A 33 8.33 -6.71 -6.51
CA VAL A 33 7.83 -5.35 -6.81
C VAL A 33 9.00 -4.37 -6.92
N LEU A 34 9.18 -3.80 -8.11
CA LEU A 34 10.31 -2.93 -8.43
C LEU A 34 10.07 -1.47 -8.03
N THR A 35 8.85 -0.97 -8.24
CA THR A 35 8.55 0.46 -8.07
C THR A 35 7.24 0.68 -7.35
N TRP A 36 7.15 1.81 -6.65
CA TRP A 36 5.96 2.24 -5.92
C TRP A 36 5.60 3.65 -6.35
N GLN A 37 4.40 3.80 -6.91
CA GLN A 37 3.89 5.07 -7.40
C GLN A 37 2.58 5.42 -6.70
N HIS A 38 2.42 6.70 -6.37
CA HIS A 38 1.19 7.20 -5.81
C HIS A 38 0.34 7.77 -6.94
N HIS A 39 -0.83 7.19 -7.15
CA HIS A 39 -1.83 7.70 -8.08
C HIS A 39 -2.97 8.34 -7.29
N ALA A 40 -3.46 9.50 -7.75
CA ALA A 40 -4.66 10.09 -7.19
C ALA A 40 -5.87 9.16 -7.44
N ARG A 41 -6.87 9.25 -6.57
CA ARG A 41 -8.08 8.41 -6.62
C ARG A 41 -8.76 8.44 -7.99
N GLU A 42 -8.79 9.62 -8.62
CA GLU A 42 -9.36 9.83 -9.96
C GLU A 42 -8.74 8.96 -11.06
N TYR A 43 -7.48 8.54 -10.88
CA TYR A 43 -6.73 7.70 -11.81
C TYR A 43 -6.75 6.21 -11.43
N ASN A 44 -7.28 5.85 -10.25
CA ASN A 44 -7.33 4.46 -9.76
C ASN A 44 -8.77 4.00 -9.48
N LYS A 45 -9.70 4.31 -10.41
CA LYS A 45 -11.14 4.10 -10.23
C LYS A 45 -11.54 2.64 -10.00
N ILE A 46 -10.87 1.69 -10.64
CA ILE A 46 -11.21 0.25 -10.50
C ILE A 46 -10.94 -0.23 -9.07
N ALA A 47 -9.77 0.08 -8.52
CA ALA A 47 -9.44 -0.30 -7.15
C ALA A 47 -10.35 0.41 -6.14
N ASP A 48 -10.72 1.66 -6.42
CA ASP A 48 -11.65 2.43 -5.60
C ASP A 48 -13.05 1.81 -5.57
N THR A 49 -13.60 1.45 -6.73
CA THR A 49 -14.90 0.79 -6.84
C THR A 49 -14.91 -0.55 -6.11
N LEU A 50 -13.87 -1.37 -6.28
CA LEU A 50 -13.75 -2.66 -5.59
C LEU A 50 -13.69 -2.49 -4.07
N ALA A 51 -12.96 -1.49 -3.58
CA ALA A 51 -12.91 -1.20 -2.16
C ALA A 51 -14.29 -0.76 -1.61
N ASN A 52 -15.02 0.08 -2.35
CA ASN A 52 -16.36 0.51 -1.95
C ASN A 52 -17.36 -0.66 -1.93
N MET A 53 -17.30 -1.58 -2.91
CA MET A 53 -18.16 -2.77 -2.93
C MET A 53 -17.91 -3.73 -1.75
N ALA A 54 -16.69 -3.77 -1.21
CA ALA A 54 -16.37 -4.63 -0.08
C ALA A 54 -16.76 -4.02 1.29
N MET A 55 -17.10 -2.73 1.32
CA MET A 55 -17.52 -2.01 2.53
C MET A 55 -19.04 -1.98 2.70
N ASP A 56 -19.79 -2.09 1.60
CA ASP A 56 -21.25 -2.21 1.57
C ASP A 56 -21.69 -3.65 1.90
#